data_AF-A0A484Y8W3-F1
#
_entry.id   AF-A0A484Y8W3-F1
#
_cell.length_a   1.000
_cell.length_b   1.000
_cell.length_c   1.000
_cell.angle_alpha   90.00
_cell.angle_beta   90.00
_cell.angle_gamma   90.00
#
_symmetry.space_group_name_H-M   'P 1'
#
loop_
_entity.id
_entity.type
_entity.pdbx_description
1 polymer ?
#
loop_
_entity_poly.entity_id
_entity_poly.type
_entity_poly.pdbx_seq_one_letter_code
_entity_poly.pdbx_strand_id
1 'polypeptide(L)' 'MKKIAFAGALLALTGCVQVENYQDVIKHPAPAQLTGYWQSKGPQSSMVSRRRLPRWW' A
#
# COMPACT_ATOMS: atom_id res chain seq x y z
N MET A 1 -16.43 -19.00 27.41
CA MET A 1 -14.97 -18.84 27.30
C MET A 1 -14.42 -19.31 25.94
N LYS A 2 -14.38 -20.62 25.62
CA LYS A 2 -13.78 -21.10 24.35
C LYS A 2 -14.40 -20.55 23.05
N LYS A 3 -15.74 -20.44 22.98
CA LYS A 3 -16.44 -19.96 21.76
C LYS A 3 -16.11 -18.50 21.41
N ILE A 4 -15.82 -17.68 22.42
CA ILE A 4 -15.51 -16.25 22.26
C ILE A 4 -14.11 -16.09 21.64
N ALA A 5 -13.15 -16.95 22.04
CA ALA A 5 -11.81 -16.95 21.47
C ALA A 5 -11.81 -17.34 19.98
N PHE A 6 -12.63 -18.31 19.57
CA PHE A 6 -12.76 -18.70 18.16
C PHE A 6 -13.42 -17.61 17.30
N ALA A 7 -14.46 -16.94 17.81
CA ALA A 7 -15.08 -15.81 17.12
C ALA A 7 -14.10 -14.64 16.93
N GLY A 8 -13.27 -14.34 17.95
CA GLY A 8 -12.23 -13.32 17.86
C GLY A 8 -11.14 -13.66 16.84
N ALA A 9 -10.73 -14.93 16.75
CA ALA A 9 -9.77 -15.38 15.76
C ALA A 9 -10.29 -15.25 14.32
N LEU A 10 -11.57 -15.54 14.08
CA LEU A 10 -12.20 -15.37 12.76
C LEU A 10 -12.29 -13.90 12.33
N LEU A 11 -12.61 -13.00 13.26
CA LEU A 11 -12.63 -11.55 12.99
C LEU A 11 -11.22 -10.98 12.72
N ALA A 12 -10.17 -11.53 13.35
CA ALA A 12 -8.80 -11.13 13.06
C ALA A 12 -8.35 -11.52 11.64
N LEU A 13 -8.94 -12.57 11.06
CA LEU A 13 -8.62 -13.06 9.72
C LEU A 13 -9.33 -12.27 8.60
N THR A 14 -10.28 -11.38 8.90
CA THR A 14 -11.02 -10.62 7.88
C THR A 14 -10.27 -9.39 7.34
N GLY A 15 -8.95 -9.31 7.56
CA GLY A 15 -8.13 -8.14 7.21
C GLY A 15 -7.65 -8.06 5.75
N CYS A 16 -7.84 -9.11 4.95
CA CYS A 16 -7.40 -9.14 3.56
C CYS A 16 -8.60 -8.94 2.63
N VAL A 17 -8.83 -7.71 2.18
CA VAL A 17 -9.73 -7.46 1.05
C VAL A 17 -9.00 -7.86 -0.22
N GLN A 18 -9.43 -8.96 -0.85
CA GLN A 18 -8.90 -9.37 -2.14
C GLN A 18 -9.49 -8.45 -3.20
N VAL A 19 -8.65 -7.57 -3.75
CA VAL A 19 -9.04 -6.67 -4.85
C VAL A 19 -8.64 -7.34 -6.15
N GLU A 20 -9.62 -7.87 -6.87
CA GLU A 20 -9.40 -8.53 -8.17
C GLU A 20 -9.31 -7.52 -9.31
N ASN A 21 -10.05 -6.41 -9.21
CA ASN A 21 -10.07 -5.33 -10.17
C ASN A 21 -9.76 -3.99 -9.50
N TYR A 22 -8.70 -3.33 -9.97
CA TYR A 22 -8.27 -2.04 -9.44
C TYR A 22 -9.33 -0.93 -9.58
N GLN A 23 -10.24 -1.04 -10.55
CA GLN A 23 -11.31 -0.04 -10.72
C GLN A 23 -12.37 -0.12 -9.61
N ASP A 24 -12.45 -1.25 -8.93
CA ASP A 24 -13.39 -1.44 -7.82
C ASP A 24 -12.84 -0.85 -6.51
N VAL A 25 -11.58 -0.36 -6.53
CA VAL A 25 -10.97 0.33 -5.38
C VAL A 25 -11.52 1.73 -5.27
N ILE A 26 -12.02 2.07 -4.09
CA ILE A 26 -12.40 3.44 -3.73
C ILE A 26 -11.13 4.30 -3.69
N LYS A 27 -11.04 5.25 -4.63
CA LYS A 27 -9.91 6.18 -4.75
C LYS A 27 -10.14 7.36 -3.81
N HIS A 28 -9.39 7.40 -2.71
CA HIS A 28 -9.36 8.56 -1.82
C HIS A 28 -8.51 9.67 -2.42
N PRO A 29 -8.91 10.95 -2.27
CA PRO A 29 -8.08 12.07 -2.70
C PRO A 29 -6.74 12.04 -1.96
N ALA A 30 -5.67 12.42 -2.66
CA ALA A 30 -4.36 12.53 -2.03
C ALA A 30 -4.42 13.57 -0.89
N PRO A 31 -3.90 13.26 0.31
CA PRO A 31 -3.73 14.25 1.36
C PRO A 31 -2.89 15.44 0.85
N ALA A 32 -3.20 16.65 1.33
CA ALA A 32 -2.54 17.88 0.84
C ALA A 32 -1.00 17.83 0.98
N GLN A 33 -0.50 17.18 2.03
CA GLN A 33 0.95 17.02 2.28
C GLN A 33 1.62 16.05 1.30
N LEU A 34 0.84 15.19 0.64
CA LEU A 34 1.35 14.20 -0.31
C LEU A 34 1.11 14.58 -1.77
N THR A 35 0.47 15.73 -2.00
CA THR A 35 0.20 16.22 -3.35
C THR A 35 1.44 16.92 -3.90
N GLY A 36 1.95 16.45 -5.03
CA GLY A 36 3.11 17.04 -5.69
C GLY A 36 3.96 16.01 -6.45
N TYR A 37 5.12 16.46 -6.91
CA TYR A 37 6.08 15.61 -7.60
C TYR A 37 7.03 14.93 -6.63
N TRP A 38 7.29 13.65 -6.88
CA TRP A 38 8.15 12.82 -6.04
C TRP A 38 9.37 12.35 -6.82
N GLN A 39 10.56 12.66 -6.28
CA GLN A 39 11.82 12.23 -6.83
C GLN A 39 12.66 11.61 -5.73
N SER A 40 13.27 10.45 -6.00
CA SER A 40 14.17 9.84 -5.03
C SER A 40 15.41 10.70 -4.83
N LYS A 41 15.94 10.66 -3.61
CA LYS A 41 17.22 11.28 -3.31
C LYS A 41 18.35 10.29 -3.56
N GLY A 42 19.01 10.41 -4.72
CA GLY A 42 20.19 9.63 -5.06
C GLY A 42 19.91 8.20 -5.56
N PRO A 43 20.98 7.43 -5.82
CA PRO A 43 20.95 6.02 -6.23
C PRO A 43 20.06 5.13 -5.37
N GLN A 44 19.14 4.39 -6.01
CA GLN A 44 18.37 3.35 -5.32
C GLN A 44 19.00 1.98 -5.54
N SER A 45 19.47 1.35 -4.47
CA SER A 45 20.09 0.01 -4.49
C SER A 45 19.13 -1.09 -4.95
N SER A 46 17.82 -0.90 -4.72
CA SER A 46 16.76 -1.81 -5.17
C SER A 46 16.44 -1.68 -6.66
N MET A 47 17.00 -0.68 -7.36
CA MET A 47 16.81 -0.55 -8.80
C MET A 47 17.87 -1.33 -9.56
N VAL A 48 17.46 -1.90 -10.70
CA VAL A 48 18.31 -2.67 -11.62
C VAL A 48 19.59 -1.92 -12.01
N SER A 49 19.53 -0.58 -12.07
CA SER A 49 20.70 0.27 -12.31
C SER A 49 20.87 1.30 -11.20
N ARG A 50 22.02 1.24 -10.53
CA ARG A 50 22.40 2.13 -9.42
C ARG A 50 22.54 3.61 -9.83
N ARG A 51 22.49 3.94 -11.12
CA ARG A 51 22.54 5.33 -11.62
C ARG A 51 21.16 5.95 -11.84
N ARG A 52 20.08 5.18 -11.72
CA ARG A 52 18.74 5.67 -12.06
C ARG A 52 18.13 6.37 -10.85
N LEU A 53 17.74 7.63 -11.04
CA LEU A 53 16.84 8.34 -10.13
C LEU A 53 15.40 8.05 -10.57
N PRO A 54 14.62 7.24 -9.83
CA PRO A 54 13.20 7.09 -10.07
C PRO A 54 12.53 8.45 -10.04
N ARG A 55 11.76 8.72 -11.09
CA ARG A 55 10.97 9.93 -11.18
C ARG A 55 9.54 9.52 -11.49
N TRP A 56 8.64 9.89 -10.57
CA TRP A 56 7.22 9.66 -10.66
C TRP A 56 6.59 11.01 -10.98
N TRP A 57 6.16 11.15 -12.22
CA TRP A 57 5.43 12.30 -12.73
C TRP A 57 3.99 11.91 -12.99
#